data_AF-A0A7V2MGF4-F1
#
_entry.id   AF-A0A7V2MGF4-F1
#
_cell.length_a   1.000
_cell.length_b   1.000
_cell.length_c   1.000
_cell.angle_alpha   90.00
_cell.angle_beta   90.00
_cell.angle_gamma   90.00
#
_symmetry.space_group_name_H-M   'P 1'
#
loop_
_entity.id
_entity.type
_entity.pdbx_description
1 polymer ?
#
loop_
_entity_poly.entity_id
_entity_poly.type
_entity_poly.pdbx_seq_one_letter_code
_entity_poly.pdbx_strand_id
1 'polypeptide(L)'
;MSPPTPLQSESKGGLARVLRELPSNVWSSVFRHKLPGASGLERSQTSFTNFFLHIHPVKVHRHTLRPLLTIGLGLMSFFLFVILTVTGILLMFYYVPSTTQAYDRMLDLRGSVAFGTFLRNMHRWGAHFMVAVVFLHMCRVFFTGSYRKPREFNWVIGVVLLLLTLFSSFTGYLLPWDQLAFWAITVGTAIAGYAPFVGNEMRYLLLGDNAVGQEALLRFYVLHIAVLPALMMLLVAIHFWRIRKDGGLARPAEPVRDVAPVTRPRLIGVQGFVRGPFTKIGNTPDNTVYAWPHLFIAELFVFVLTLAVVLVMSIFFDAPLEEPVNMTHPPNPAKAPWYFLGLQEMVSYSAFWGGVGIPGLMVLALLIAPYLDRGTKGTGEWFAKERLLANTLFLTFALLNIIMIVIGTFFRGPNWEFVSPW
;
A
#
# COMPACT_ATOMS: atom_id res chain seq x y z
N MET A 1 54.51 41.58 -12.10
CA MET A 1 55.02 41.25 -10.76
C MET A 1 53.99 41.68 -9.74
N SER A 2 53.22 40.71 -9.26
CA SER A 2 52.30 40.84 -8.12
C SER A 2 52.86 39.90 -7.05
N PRO A 3 52.93 40.30 -5.77
CA PRO A 3 53.61 39.50 -4.76
C PRO A 3 52.89 38.16 -4.54
N PRO A 4 53.61 37.08 -4.20
CA PRO A 4 52.98 35.83 -3.82
C PRO A 4 52.17 36.05 -2.54
N THR A 5 50.90 35.62 -2.56
CA THR A 5 50.06 35.50 -1.38
C THR A 5 50.83 34.69 -0.32
N PRO A 6 50.98 35.18 0.93
CA PRO A 6 51.70 34.41 1.93
C PRO A 6 50.95 33.10 2.15
N LEU A 7 51.68 31.99 2.08
CA LEU A 7 51.26 30.72 2.66
C LEU A 7 50.87 31.02 4.11
N GLN A 8 49.57 31.11 4.39
CA GLN A 8 49.08 31.21 5.76
C GLN A 8 49.53 29.95 6.46
N SER A 9 50.47 30.18 7.37
CA SER A 9 50.97 29.29 8.41
C SER A 9 49.99 28.18 8.77
N GLU A 10 50.49 26.95 8.77
CA GLU A 10 49.90 25.84 9.51
C GLU A 10 49.75 26.24 10.98
N SER A 11 48.60 26.83 11.28
CA SER A 11 48.20 27.16 12.63
C SER A 11 47.81 25.85 13.31
N LYS A 12 48.64 25.45 14.27
CA LYS A 12 48.43 24.37 15.24
C LYS A 12 47.03 24.49 15.86
N GLY A 13 46.02 23.95 15.19
CA GLY A 13 44.67 23.77 15.71
C GLY A 13 44.72 22.68 16.77
N GLY A 14 45.05 23.04 18.01
CA GLY A 14 45.18 22.10 19.11
C GLY A 14 43.91 21.26 19.32
N LEU A 15 44.09 20.09 19.93
CA LEU A 15 43.03 19.11 20.24
C LEU A 15 41.75 19.77 20.78
N ALA A 16 41.87 20.82 21.57
CA ALA A 16 40.75 21.60 22.11
C ALA A 16 39.85 22.26 21.04
N ARG A 17 40.41 22.76 19.93
CA ARG A 17 39.63 23.33 18.81
C ARG A 17 38.92 22.22 18.05
N VAL A 18 39.61 21.11 17.79
CA VAL A 18 39.04 19.92 17.14
C VAL A 18 37.89 19.36 17.98
N LEU A 19 38.06 19.23 19.30
CA LEU A 19 37.02 18.79 20.25
C LEU A 19 35.84 19.76 20.33
N ARG A 20 36.09 21.07 20.24
CA ARG A 20 35.03 22.10 20.26
C ARG A 20 34.23 22.15 18.96
N GLU A 21 34.88 21.95 17.82
CA GLU A 21 34.24 21.93 16.50
C GLU A 21 33.68 20.54 16.15
N LEU A 22 34.08 19.47 16.85
CA LEU A 22 33.67 18.08 16.62
C LEU A 22 32.15 17.90 16.53
N PRO A 23 31.32 18.44 17.45
CA PRO A 23 29.86 18.34 17.34
C PRO A 23 29.32 19.00 16.08
N SER A 24 29.84 20.19 15.73
CA SER A 24 29.46 20.92 14.50
C SER A 24 29.93 20.17 13.24
N ASN A 25 31.12 19.58 13.28
CA ASN A 25 31.70 18.84 12.17
C ASN A 25 30.97 17.51 11.96
N VAL A 26 30.61 16.79 13.02
CA VAL A 26 29.76 15.59 12.98
C VAL A 26 28.37 15.96 12.49
N TRP A 27 27.80 17.07 12.96
CA TRP A 27 26.50 17.54 12.49
C TRP A 27 26.53 17.91 11.00
N SER A 28 27.52 18.67 10.56
CA SER A 28 27.67 19.09 9.16
C SER A 28 28.07 17.95 8.22
N SER A 29 28.72 16.90 8.73
CA SER A 29 29.06 15.71 7.94
C SER A 29 27.82 14.86 7.64
N VAL A 30 26.87 14.80 8.57
CA VAL A 30 25.56 14.15 8.41
C VAL A 30 24.58 15.05 7.64
N PHE A 31 24.56 16.35 7.94
CA PHE A 31 23.67 17.35 7.35
C PHE A 31 24.47 18.37 6.53
N ARG A 32 24.96 17.94 5.36
CA ARG A 32 25.84 18.74 4.49
C ARG A 32 25.19 19.97 3.87
N HIS A 33 23.86 20.05 3.83
CA HIS A 33 23.12 21.10 3.10
C HIS A 33 22.04 21.74 3.99
N LYS A 34 21.94 23.07 3.93
CA LYS A 34 20.88 23.84 4.60
C LYS A 34 19.52 23.53 3.97
N LEU A 35 18.44 23.77 4.72
CA LEU A 35 17.07 23.67 4.18
C LEU A 35 16.93 24.49 2.89
N PRO A 36 16.14 24.03 1.91
CA PRO A 36 16.06 24.68 0.60
C PRO A 36 15.65 26.15 0.74
N GLY A 37 16.46 27.05 0.16
CA GLY A 37 16.18 28.49 0.15
C GLY A 37 14.99 28.88 -0.74
N ALA A 38 14.78 30.20 -0.87
CA ALA A 38 13.68 30.75 -1.65
C ALA A 38 13.89 30.55 -3.18
N SER A 39 15.12 30.36 -3.64
CA SER A 39 15.44 30.26 -5.06
C SER A 39 15.13 28.89 -5.66
N GLY A 40 14.72 28.86 -6.94
CA GLY A 40 14.40 27.60 -7.63
C GLY A 40 15.60 26.66 -7.83
N LEU A 41 16.80 27.23 -7.98
CA LEU A 41 18.03 26.47 -8.13
C LEU A 41 18.41 25.74 -6.84
N GLU A 42 18.34 26.42 -5.69
CA GLU A 42 18.59 25.80 -4.38
C GLU A 42 17.61 24.66 -4.10
N ARG A 43 16.31 24.84 -4.41
CA ARG A 43 15.30 23.79 -4.26
C ARG A 43 15.60 22.57 -5.13
N SER A 44 16.02 22.78 -6.36
CA SER A 44 16.40 21.70 -7.27
C SER A 44 17.66 20.98 -6.78
N GLN A 45 18.73 21.71 -6.47
CA GLN A 45 19.99 21.14 -5.99
C GLN A 45 19.79 20.34 -4.72
N THR A 46 19.08 20.90 -3.72
CA THR A 46 18.84 20.23 -2.44
C THR A 46 18.08 18.92 -2.63
N SER A 47 17.12 18.86 -3.57
CA SER A 47 16.37 17.65 -3.88
C SER A 47 17.24 16.54 -4.50
N PHE A 48 18.28 16.91 -5.25
CA PHE A 48 19.23 15.95 -5.83
C PHE A 48 20.32 15.50 -4.84
N THR A 49 20.74 16.40 -3.96
CA THR A 49 21.88 16.15 -3.07
C THR A 49 21.49 15.56 -1.71
N ASN A 50 20.25 15.74 -1.27
CA ASN A 50 19.75 15.22 0.00
C ASN A 50 19.19 13.80 -0.19
N PHE A 51 19.68 12.84 0.58
CA PHE A 51 19.28 11.43 0.50
C PHE A 51 17.77 11.21 0.60
N PHE A 52 17.09 11.90 1.52
CA PHE A 52 15.66 11.78 1.73
C PHE A 52 14.85 12.45 0.62
N LEU A 53 15.23 13.66 0.20
CA LEU A 53 14.54 14.38 -0.86
C LEU A 53 14.78 13.80 -2.26
N HIS A 54 15.82 12.99 -2.42
CA HIS A 54 16.11 12.28 -3.67
C HIS A 54 14.97 11.32 -4.06
N ILE A 55 14.22 10.80 -3.06
CA ILE A 55 13.11 9.87 -3.29
C ILE A 55 11.97 10.61 -4.03
N HIS A 56 11.76 11.88 -3.70
CA HIS A 56 10.73 12.72 -4.30
C HIS A 56 11.12 13.25 -5.68
N PRO A 57 10.15 13.49 -6.57
CA PRO A 57 10.40 14.25 -7.79
C PRO A 57 10.72 15.71 -7.43
N VAL A 58 11.64 16.35 -8.18
CA VAL A 58 12.00 17.76 -7.93
C VAL A 58 10.80 18.70 -8.13
N LYS A 59 9.97 18.40 -9.13
CA LYS A 59 8.76 19.15 -9.48
C LYS A 59 7.57 18.22 -9.63
N VAL A 60 6.40 18.70 -9.24
CA VAL A 60 5.11 18.03 -9.42
C VAL A 60 4.14 18.96 -10.14
N HIS A 61 3.15 18.37 -10.80
CA HIS A 61 2.15 19.15 -11.51
C HIS A 61 1.09 19.69 -10.54
N ARG A 62 0.60 20.93 -10.72
CA ARG A 62 -0.38 21.50 -9.78
C ARG A 62 -1.69 20.69 -9.71
N HIS A 63 -2.11 20.08 -10.81
CA HIS A 63 -3.29 19.23 -10.84
C HIS A 63 -3.18 18.03 -9.90
N THR A 64 -1.97 17.48 -9.73
CA THR A 64 -1.76 16.27 -8.91
C THR A 64 -1.76 16.57 -7.42
N LEU A 65 -1.64 17.84 -7.03
CA LEU A 65 -1.73 18.31 -5.64
C LEU A 65 -3.17 18.61 -5.21
N ARG A 66 -4.16 18.51 -6.10
CA ARG A 66 -5.56 18.71 -5.74
C ARG A 66 -6.01 17.58 -4.78
N PRO A 67 -6.53 17.90 -3.59
CA PRO A 67 -6.87 16.89 -2.59
C PRO A 67 -7.93 15.91 -3.10
N LEU A 68 -8.94 16.40 -3.83
CA LEU A 68 -10.05 15.59 -4.35
C LEU A 68 -9.67 14.66 -5.52
N LEU A 69 -8.50 14.83 -6.14
CA LEU A 69 -8.07 13.95 -7.23
C LEU A 69 -7.69 12.57 -6.69
N THR A 70 -6.89 12.56 -5.62
CA THR A 70 -6.29 11.33 -5.10
C THR A 70 -6.84 10.93 -3.74
N ILE A 71 -7.34 11.90 -2.97
CA ILE A 71 -7.76 11.79 -1.58
C ILE A 71 -6.66 11.19 -0.69
N GLY A 72 -5.40 11.23 -1.16
CA GLY A 72 -4.27 10.61 -0.46
C GLY A 72 -4.29 9.07 -0.40
N LEU A 73 -5.25 8.37 -1.03
CA LEU A 73 -5.48 6.93 -0.83
C LEU A 73 -4.24 6.05 -1.06
N GLY A 74 -3.42 6.35 -2.06
CA GLY A 74 -2.20 5.58 -2.33
C GLY A 74 -1.07 5.84 -1.33
N LEU A 75 -1.05 7.02 -0.70
CA LEU A 75 -0.10 7.32 0.38
C LEU A 75 -0.62 6.76 1.70
N MET A 76 -1.93 6.84 1.97
CA MET A 76 -2.56 6.21 3.12
C MET A 76 -2.28 4.70 3.15
N SER A 77 -2.42 3.99 2.02
CA SER A 77 -2.12 2.56 1.97
C SER A 77 -0.64 2.25 2.27
N PHE A 78 0.28 3.09 1.77
CA PHE A 78 1.71 2.96 2.09
C PHE A 78 1.99 3.20 3.57
N PHE A 79 1.43 4.25 4.17
CA PHE A 79 1.62 4.54 5.59
C PHE A 79 1.00 3.46 6.47
N LEU A 80 -0.17 2.92 6.09
CA LEU A 80 -0.77 1.79 6.79
C LEU A 80 0.11 0.54 6.71
N PHE A 81 0.70 0.25 5.55
CA PHE A 81 1.68 -0.83 5.42
C PHE A 81 2.88 -0.65 6.36
N VAL A 82 3.41 0.57 6.47
CA VAL A 82 4.51 0.88 7.41
C VAL A 82 4.06 0.70 8.86
N ILE A 83 2.89 1.25 9.24
CA ILE A 83 2.34 1.10 10.60
C ILE A 83 2.14 -0.38 10.93
N LEU A 84 1.58 -1.17 10.01
CA LEU A 84 1.37 -2.60 10.19
C LEU A 84 2.68 -3.37 10.33
N THR A 85 3.69 -3.03 9.52
CA THR A 85 5.01 -3.65 9.62
C THR A 85 5.65 -3.36 10.98
N VAL A 86 5.65 -2.10 11.42
CA VAL A 86 6.23 -1.71 12.71
C VAL A 86 5.48 -2.36 13.87
N THR A 87 4.14 -2.30 13.87
CA THR A 87 3.34 -2.93 14.93
C THR A 87 3.47 -4.44 14.94
N GLY A 88 3.55 -5.08 13.77
CA GLY A 88 3.78 -6.52 13.63
C GLY A 88 5.11 -6.94 14.25
N ILE A 89 6.20 -6.22 13.94
CA ILE A 89 7.51 -6.46 14.54
C ILE A 89 7.46 -6.33 16.07
N LEU A 90 6.76 -5.32 16.59
CA LEU A 90 6.60 -5.15 18.04
C LEU A 90 5.81 -6.30 18.67
N LEU A 91 4.74 -6.77 18.02
CA LEU A 91 3.95 -7.92 18.48
C LEU A 91 4.75 -9.23 18.47
N MET A 92 5.69 -9.39 17.54
CA MET A 92 6.54 -10.58 17.45
C MET A 92 7.37 -10.84 18.72
N PHE A 93 7.71 -9.80 19.49
CA PHE A 93 8.43 -9.98 20.75
C PHE A 93 7.60 -10.67 21.85
N TYR A 94 6.27 -10.69 21.72
CA TYR A 94 5.34 -11.24 22.72
C TYR A 94 4.60 -12.49 22.23
N TYR A 95 4.57 -12.72 20.92
CA TYR A 95 3.81 -13.81 20.31
C TYR A 95 4.62 -15.10 20.20
N VAL A 96 3.98 -16.24 20.46
CA VAL A 96 4.55 -17.58 20.29
C VAL A 96 3.66 -18.37 19.32
N PRO A 97 4.15 -18.79 18.14
CA PRO A 97 3.36 -19.53 17.14
C PRO A 97 3.19 -21.01 17.53
N SER A 98 2.52 -21.27 18.65
CA SER A 98 2.23 -22.62 19.15
C SER A 98 0.76 -22.76 19.49
N THR A 99 0.11 -23.84 19.06
CA THR A 99 -1.33 -24.07 19.28
C THR A 99 -1.71 -24.15 20.75
N THR A 100 -0.76 -24.48 21.63
CA THR A 100 -0.98 -24.56 23.08
C THR A 100 -0.72 -23.23 23.80
N GLN A 101 -0.18 -22.21 23.12
CA GLN A 101 0.20 -20.93 23.76
C GLN A 101 -0.30 -19.69 23.00
N ALA A 102 -0.59 -19.78 21.71
CA ALA A 102 -0.88 -18.62 20.85
C ALA A 102 -2.06 -17.80 21.39
N TYR A 103 -3.12 -18.50 21.83
CA TYR A 103 -4.28 -17.87 22.44
C TYR A 103 -3.94 -17.20 23.78
N ASP A 104 -3.18 -17.88 24.64
CA ASP A 104 -2.74 -17.31 25.93
C ASP A 104 -1.88 -16.05 25.73
N ARG A 105 -1.04 -16.01 24.69
CA ARG A 105 -0.29 -14.79 24.33
C ARG A 105 -1.19 -13.63 23.90
N MET A 106 -2.37 -13.90 23.35
CA MET A 106 -3.37 -12.85 23.09
C MET A 106 -3.99 -12.33 24.39
N LEU A 107 -4.17 -13.19 25.39
CA LEU A 107 -4.63 -12.79 26.73
C LEU A 107 -3.56 -11.99 27.48
N ASP A 108 -2.29 -12.40 27.39
CA ASP A 108 -1.15 -11.65 27.96
C ASP A 108 -1.08 -10.24 27.37
N LEU A 109 -1.28 -10.09 26.05
CA LEU A 109 -1.35 -8.78 25.40
C LEU A 109 -2.52 -7.92 25.92
N ARG A 110 -3.62 -8.52 26.34
CA ARG A 110 -4.78 -7.80 26.89
C ARG A 110 -4.59 -7.38 28.35
N GLY A 111 -3.87 -8.19 29.14
CA GLY A 111 -3.77 -7.99 30.59
C GLY A 111 -2.40 -7.54 31.08
N SER A 112 -1.34 -8.27 30.71
CA SER A 112 -0.04 -8.20 31.38
C SER A 112 1.00 -7.35 30.65
N VAL A 113 0.88 -7.19 29.33
CA VAL A 113 1.84 -6.41 28.53
C VAL A 113 1.45 -4.92 28.53
N ALA A 114 2.39 -4.06 28.93
CA ALA A 114 2.20 -2.62 28.88
C ALA A 114 1.90 -2.15 27.43
N PHE A 115 0.80 -1.43 27.25
CA PHE A 115 0.28 -1.02 25.93
C PHE A 115 -0.02 -2.18 24.97
N GLY A 116 -0.12 -3.43 25.45
CA GLY A 116 -0.35 -4.61 24.61
C GLY A 116 -1.68 -4.56 23.87
N THR A 117 -2.78 -4.22 24.56
CA THR A 117 -4.11 -4.03 23.96
C THR A 117 -4.07 -2.96 22.88
N PHE A 118 -3.45 -1.81 23.17
CA PHE A 118 -3.33 -0.71 22.22
C PHE A 118 -2.53 -1.12 20.97
N LEU A 119 -1.39 -1.80 21.14
CA LEU A 119 -0.56 -2.26 20.03
C LEU A 119 -1.31 -3.29 19.15
N ARG A 120 -2.03 -4.23 19.79
CA ARG A 120 -2.87 -5.22 19.13
C ARG A 120 -4.01 -4.56 18.36
N ASN A 121 -4.71 -3.60 18.98
CA ASN A 121 -5.78 -2.83 18.35
C ASN A 121 -5.25 -2.07 17.14
N MET A 122 -4.08 -1.43 17.26
CA MET A 122 -3.44 -0.70 16.17
C MET A 122 -3.11 -1.59 14.97
N HIS A 123 -2.58 -2.78 15.23
CA HIS A 123 -2.31 -3.74 14.17
C HIS A 123 -3.61 -4.25 13.52
N ARG A 124 -4.62 -4.61 14.33
CA ARG A 124 -5.89 -5.14 13.82
C ARG A 124 -6.69 -4.10 13.04
N TRP A 125 -6.95 -2.93 13.61
CA TRP A 125 -7.71 -1.88 12.94
C TRP A 125 -6.95 -1.27 11.78
N GLY A 126 -5.62 -1.17 11.88
CA GLY A 126 -4.75 -0.80 10.77
C GLY A 126 -4.93 -1.73 9.57
N ALA A 127 -5.06 -3.04 9.78
CA ALA A 127 -5.27 -4.02 8.71
C ALA A 127 -6.63 -3.84 8.04
N HIS A 128 -7.71 -3.69 8.82
CA HIS A 128 -9.05 -3.39 8.27
C HIS A 128 -9.06 -2.09 7.46
N PHE A 129 -8.41 -1.04 7.98
CA PHE A 129 -8.32 0.24 7.29
C PHE A 129 -7.49 0.13 6.00
N MET A 130 -6.40 -0.66 6.01
CA MET A 130 -5.58 -0.90 4.83
C MET A 130 -6.40 -1.56 3.71
N VAL A 131 -7.20 -2.58 4.01
CA VAL A 131 -8.07 -3.23 3.00
C VAL A 131 -9.05 -2.22 2.41
N ALA A 132 -9.72 -1.42 3.25
CA ALA A 132 -10.65 -0.39 2.79
C ALA A 132 -9.97 0.66 1.89
N VAL A 133 -8.81 1.18 2.32
CA VAL A 133 -8.06 2.20 1.57
C VAL A 133 -7.53 1.66 0.25
N VAL A 134 -7.01 0.43 0.22
CA VAL A 134 -6.55 -0.21 -1.02
C VAL A 134 -7.72 -0.42 -1.99
N PHE A 135 -8.88 -0.89 -1.51
CA PHE A 135 -10.07 -1.02 -2.34
C PHE A 135 -10.49 0.34 -2.93
N LEU A 136 -10.59 1.39 -2.11
CA LEU A 136 -10.90 2.75 -2.57
C LEU A 136 -9.84 3.28 -3.53
N HIS A 137 -8.56 2.96 -3.32
CA HIS A 137 -7.47 3.33 -4.21
C HIS A 137 -7.65 2.69 -5.59
N MET A 138 -8.01 1.41 -5.66
CA MET A 138 -8.32 0.71 -6.90
C MET A 138 -9.51 1.35 -7.61
N CYS A 139 -10.59 1.65 -6.89
CA CYS A 139 -11.75 2.37 -7.42
C CYS A 139 -11.36 3.73 -8.00
N ARG A 140 -10.57 4.53 -7.27
CA ARG A 140 -10.09 5.83 -7.75
C ARG A 140 -9.31 5.71 -9.04
N VAL A 141 -8.34 4.81 -9.09
CA VAL A 141 -7.47 4.62 -10.26
C VAL A 141 -8.30 4.13 -11.46
N PHE A 142 -9.30 3.27 -11.22
CA PHE A 142 -10.22 2.83 -12.25
C PHE A 142 -11.10 3.96 -12.77
N PHE A 143 -11.81 4.69 -11.92
CA PHE A 143 -12.75 5.75 -12.34
C PHE A 143 -12.06 6.94 -12.99
N THR A 144 -10.81 7.22 -12.62
CA THR A 144 -9.99 8.26 -13.27
C THR A 144 -9.25 7.78 -14.52
N GLY A 145 -9.30 6.48 -14.84
CA GLY A 145 -8.59 5.91 -16.01
C GLY A 145 -7.08 5.99 -15.87
N SER A 146 -6.57 6.12 -14.64
CA SER A 146 -5.16 6.33 -14.34
C SER A 146 -4.28 5.12 -14.69
N TYR A 147 -4.88 3.94 -14.91
CA TYR A 147 -4.19 2.72 -15.32
C TYR A 147 -3.82 2.66 -16.81
N ARG A 148 -4.37 3.55 -17.64
CA ARG A 148 -4.15 3.57 -19.08
C ARG A 148 -2.70 3.88 -19.44
N LYS A 149 -2.34 3.67 -20.71
CA LYS A 149 -0.98 3.91 -21.22
C LYS A 149 -0.38 5.25 -20.76
N PRO A 150 0.88 5.27 -20.26
CA PRO A 150 1.88 4.19 -20.17
C PRO A 150 1.89 3.40 -18.84
N ARG A 151 0.81 3.43 -18.05
CA ARG A 151 0.78 2.92 -16.66
C ARG A 151 0.14 1.53 -16.52
N GLU A 152 -0.02 0.79 -17.63
CA GLU A 152 -0.70 -0.51 -17.62
C GLU A 152 0.01 -1.51 -16.69
N PHE A 153 1.33 -1.55 -16.75
CA PHE A 153 2.14 -2.41 -15.89
C PHE A 153 2.01 -2.04 -14.40
N ASN A 154 1.92 -0.75 -14.10
CA ASN A 154 1.76 -0.29 -12.73
C ASN A 154 0.40 -0.70 -12.13
N TRP A 155 -0.65 -0.75 -12.96
CA TRP A 155 -1.95 -1.29 -12.58
C TRP A 155 -1.91 -2.78 -12.29
N VAL A 156 -1.23 -3.57 -13.12
CA VAL A 156 -1.03 -5.01 -12.85
C VAL A 156 -0.35 -5.23 -11.50
N ILE A 157 0.70 -4.45 -11.20
CA ILE A 157 1.33 -4.47 -9.87
C ILE A 157 0.32 -4.10 -8.78
N GLY A 158 -0.52 -3.10 -9.00
CA GLY A 158 -1.60 -2.72 -8.08
C GLY A 158 -2.60 -3.85 -7.80
N VAL A 159 -3.01 -4.60 -8.84
CA VAL A 159 -3.88 -5.79 -8.68
C VAL A 159 -3.18 -6.87 -7.87
N VAL A 160 -1.89 -7.15 -8.13
CA VAL A 160 -1.12 -8.11 -7.33
C VAL A 160 -0.98 -7.64 -5.87
N LEU A 161 -0.74 -6.35 -5.63
CA LEU A 161 -0.69 -5.77 -4.29
C LEU A 161 -2.04 -5.84 -3.56
N LEU A 162 -3.16 -5.69 -4.26
CA LEU A 162 -4.49 -5.92 -3.69
C LEU A 162 -4.62 -7.37 -3.21
N LEU A 163 -4.26 -8.34 -4.04
CA LEU A 163 -4.32 -9.77 -3.67
C LEU A 163 -3.39 -10.10 -2.50
N LEU A 164 -2.17 -9.55 -2.50
CA LEU A 164 -1.24 -9.71 -1.38
C LEU A 164 -1.75 -9.05 -0.10
N THR A 165 -2.45 -7.91 -0.20
CA THR A 165 -3.07 -7.25 0.96
C THR A 165 -4.17 -8.13 1.55
N LEU A 166 -5.05 -8.69 0.71
CA LEU A 166 -6.10 -9.63 1.15
C LEU A 166 -5.50 -10.90 1.76
N PHE A 167 -4.47 -11.47 1.11
CA PHE A 167 -3.82 -12.69 1.60
C PHE A 167 -3.03 -12.44 2.90
N SER A 168 -2.31 -11.32 3.01
CA SER A 168 -1.64 -10.91 4.24
C SER A 168 -2.64 -10.70 5.37
N SER A 169 -3.77 -10.03 5.10
CA SER A 169 -4.85 -9.85 6.06
C SER A 169 -5.47 -11.18 6.49
N PHE A 170 -5.66 -12.13 5.56
CA PHE A 170 -6.10 -13.49 5.87
C PHE A 170 -5.09 -14.18 6.79
N THR A 171 -3.82 -14.28 6.42
CA THR A 171 -2.78 -14.98 7.22
C THR A 171 -2.61 -14.40 8.64
N GLY A 172 -2.70 -13.08 8.81
CA GLY A 172 -2.63 -12.43 10.12
C GLY A 172 -3.87 -12.67 10.99
N TYR A 173 -5.03 -12.81 10.36
CA TYR A 173 -6.30 -13.11 11.04
C TYR A 173 -6.28 -14.46 11.78
N LEU A 174 -5.42 -15.38 11.34
CA LEU A 174 -5.34 -16.76 11.83
C LEU A 174 -4.49 -16.89 13.11
N LEU A 175 -3.61 -15.91 13.35
CA LEU A 175 -2.58 -15.97 14.40
C LEU A 175 -3.11 -15.90 15.84
N PRO A 176 -4.22 -15.19 16.16
CA PRO A 176 -4.78 -15.21 17.50
C PRO A 176 -5.18 -16.60 18.00
N TRP A 177 -5.40 -17.55 17.07
CA TRP A 177 -5.78 -18.92 17.37
C TRP A 177 -7.02 -19.03 18.27
N ASP A 178 -8.00 -18.18 18.01
CA ASP A 178 -9.35 -18.24 18.58
C ASP A 178 -10.31 -19.05 17.69
N GLN A 179 -11.54 -19.27 18.14
CA GLN A 179 -12.54 -20.03 17.38
C GLN A 179 -12.69 -19.54 15.94
N LEU A 180 -12.78 -18.24 15.75
CA LEU A 180 -13.02 -17.66 14.44
C LEU A 180 -11.81 -17.79 13.51
N ALA A 181 -10.59 -17.63 14.04
CA ALA A 181 -9.35 -17.91 13.32
C ALA A 181 -9.30 -19.35 12.81
N PHE A 182 -9.52 -20.35 13.67
CA PHE A 182 -9.40 -21.76 13.29
C PHE A 182 -10.36 -22.17 12.16
N TRP A 183 -11.62 -21.75 12.25
CA TRP A 183 -12.60 -22.03 11.20
C TRP A 183 -12.34 -21.24 9.91
N ALA A 184 -11.79 -20.03 10.01
CA ALA A 184 -11.34 -19.28 8.84
C ALA A 184 -10.20 -20.00 8.09
N ILE A 185 -9.23 -20.60 8.80
CA ILE A 185 -8.19 -21.44 8.18
C ILE A 185 -8.83 -22.64 7.47
N THR A 186 -9.72 -23.33 8.17
CA THR A 186 -10.37 -24.55 7.68
C THR A 186 -11.13 -24.28 6.37
N VAL A 187 -11.96 -23.24 6.35
CA VAL A 187 -12.73 -22.86 5.16
C VAL A 187 -11.82 -22.29 4.07
N GLY A 188 -10.87 -21.41 4.41
CA GLY A 188 -9.97 -20.78 3.44
C GLY A 188 -9.08 -21.79 2.71
N THR A 189 -8.53 -22.78 3.44
CA THR A 189 -7.71 -23.84 2.84
C THR A 189 -8.55 -24.88 2.09
N ALA A 190 -9.80 -25.12 2.50
CA ALA A 190 -10.74 -25.91 1.70
C ALA A 190 -11.05 -25.23 0.37
N ILE A 191 -11.27 -23.90 0.35
CA ILE A 191 -11.47 -23.12 -0.89
C ILE A 191 -10.25 -23.27 -1.82
N ALA A 192 -9.03 -23.18 -1.29
CA ALA A 192 -7.81 -23.40 -2.08
C ALA A 192 -7.78 -24.80 -2.72
N GLY A 193 -8.36 -25.81 -2.04
CA GLY A 193 -8.53 -27.17 -2.55
C GLY A 193 -9.37 -27.29 -3.83
N TYR A 194 -10.28 -26.34 -4.09
CA TYR A 194 -11.10 -26.34 -5.31
C TYR A 194 -10.38 -25.74 -6.54
N ALA A 195 -9.14 -25.25 -6.38
CA ALA A 195 -8.37 -24.78 -7.53
C ALA A 195 -8.08 -25.93 -8.51
N PRO A 196 -8.31 -25.73 -9.82
CA PRO A 196 -8.07 -26.79 -10.79
C PRO A 196 -6.58 -27.13 -10.86
N PHE A 197 -6.29 -28.40 -11.17
CA PHE A 197 -4.94 -28.98 -11.38
C PHE A 197 -4.03 -29.08 -10.14
N VAL A 198 -4.05 -28.11 -9.22
CA VAL A 198 -3.08 -28.02 -8.10
C VAL A 198 -3.72 -27.81 -6.73
N GLY A 199 -5.05 -27.85 -6.62
CA GLY A 199 -5.77 -27.47 -5.39
C GLY A 199 -5.44 -28.33 -4.18
N ASN A 200 -5.37 -29.65 -4.33
CA ASN A 200 -5.07 -30.57 -3.22
C ASN A 200 -3.63 -30.39 -2.73
N GLU A 201 -2.68 -30.24 -3.66
CA GLU A 201 -1.27 -30.00 -3.39
C GLU A 201 -1.08 -28.64 -2.71
N MET A 202 -1.78 -27.60 -3.18
CA MET A 202 -1.79 -26.28 -2.54
C MET A 202 -2.34 -26.33 -1.12
N ARG A 203 -3.47 -27.02 -0.91
CA ARG A 203 -4.06 -27.19 0.43
C ARG A 203 -3.08 -27.90 1.37
N TYR A 204 -2.48 -29.01 0.93
CA TYR A 204 -1.50 -29.75 1.71
C TYR A 204 -0.24 -28.93 2.00
N LEU A 205 0.25 -28.15 1.03
CA LEU A 205 1.38 -27.25 1.21
C LEU A 205 1.10 -26.14 2.22
N LEU A 206 -0.10 -25.56 2.21
CA LEU A 206 -0.49 -24.51 3.15
C LEU A 206 -0.65 -25.04 4.57
N LEU A 207 -1.28 -26.21 4.73
CA LEU A 207 -1.53 -26.81 6.04
C LEU A 207 -0.30 -27.50 6.64
N GLY A 208 0.52 -28.13 5.79
CA GLY A 208 1.60 -29.00 6.23
C GLY A 208 1.20 -30.35 6.79
N ASP A 209 -0.10 -30.62 6.80
CA ASP A 209 -0.73 -31.87 7.19
C ASP A 209 -2.12 -31.97 6.53
N ASN A 210 -2.84 -33.04 6.79
CA ASN A 210 -4.19 -33.28 6.30
C ASN A 210 -5.26 -32.42 7.01
N ALA A 211 -4.92 -31.85 8.16
CA ALA A 211 -5.79 -31.05 9.01
C ALA A 211 -5.13 -29.76 9.49
N VAL A 212 -5.94 -28.82 10.00
CA VAL A 212 -5.46 -27.57 10.60
C VAL A 212 -4.86 -27.88 11.97
N GLY A 213 -3.61 -27.46 12.19
CA GLY A 213 -2.88 -27.72 13.44
C GLY A 213 -1.61 -26.88 13.57
N GLN A 214 -0.64 -27.40 14.33
CA GLN A 214 0.62 -26.71 14.65
C GLN A 214 1.42 -26.32 13.40
N GLU A 215 1.51 -27.22 12.42
CA GLU A 215 2.24 -26.95 11.17
C GLU A 215 1.60 -25.81 10.37
N ALA A 216 0.27 -25.78 10.30
CA ALA A 216 -0.46 -24.72 9.62
C ALA A 216 -0.20 -23.36 10.30
N LEU A 217 -0.29 -23.31 11.63
CA LEU A 217 -0.03 -22.09 12.40
C LEU A 217 1.38 -21.54 12.15
N LEU A 218 2.40 -22.40 12.22
CA LEU A 218 3.79 -21.99 11.99
C LEU A 218 4.00 -21.47 10.57
N ARG A 219 3.46 -22.13 9.55
CA ARG A 219 3.59 -21.72 8.14
C ARG A 219 2.90 -20.38 7.89
N PHE A 220 1.67 -20.22 8.38
CA PHE A 220 0.95 -18.95 8.24
C PHE A 220 1.64 -17.82 9.01
N TYR A 221 2.21 -18.09 10.17
CA TYR A 221 3.05 -17.13 10.90
C TYR A 221 4.23 -16.67 10.04
N VAL A 222 5.06 -17.58 9.53
CA VAL A 222 6.23 -17.25 8.69
C VAL A 222 5.82 -16.51 7.41
N LEU A 223 4.73 -16.92 6.77
CA LEU A 223 4.17 -16.21 5.61
C LEU A 223 3.81 -14.77 5.97
N HIS A 224 3.11 -14.57 7.09
CA HIS A 224 2.59 -13.28 7.51
C HIS A 224 3.68 -12.31 7.94
N ILE A 225 4.68 -12.76 8.70
CA ILE A 225 5.69 -11.87 9.28
C ILE A 225 6.88 -11.59 8.36
N ALA A 226 7.20 -12.50 7.45
CA ALA A 226 8.42 -12.43 6.64
C ALA A 226 8.12 -12.41 5.14
N VAL A 227 7.51 -13.47 4.61
CA VAL A 227 7.41 -13.67 3.16
C VAL A 227 6.52 -12.61 2.50
N LEU A 228 5.31 -12.42 3.03
CA LEU A 228 4.34 -11.49 2.45
C LEU A 228 4.77 -10.02 2.59
N PRO A 229 5.22 -9.54 3.78
CA PRO A 229 5.70 -8.17 3.91
C PRO A 229 6.93 -7.89 3.03
N ALA A 230 7.87 -8.83 2.90
CA ALA A 230 9.03 -8.66 2.04
C ALA A 230 8.64 -8.54 0.56
N LEU A 231 7.76 -9.42 0.08
CA LEU A 231 7.25 -9.37 -1.28
C LEU A 231 6.46 -8.07 -1.56
N MET A 232 5.60 -7.67 -0.61
CA MET A 232 4.85 -6.41 -0.70
C MET A 232 5.78 -5.21 -0.73
N MET A 233 6.81 -5.17 0.12
CA MET A 233 7.80 -4.09 0.15
C MET A 233 8.52 -3.95 -1.20
N LEU A 234 8.95 -5.06 -1.80
CA LEU A 234 9.55 -5.08 -3.13
C LEU A 234 8.59 -4.51 -4.18
N LEU A 235 7.35 -5.00 -4.22
CA LEU A 235 6.36 -4.56 -5.21
C LEU A 235 5.94 -3.11 -5.01
N VAL A 236 5.81 -2.62 -3.79
CA VAL A 236 5.55 -1.21 -3.47
C VAL A 236 6.70 -0.32 -3.95
N ALA A 237 7.95 -0.74 -3.75
CA ALA A 237 9.12 -0.01 -4.27
C ALA A 237 9.08 0.09 -5.80
N ILE A 238 8.79 -1.02 -6.49
CA ILE A 238 8.63 -1.05 -7.96
C ILE A 238 7.44 -0.18 -8.39
N HIS A 239 6.33 -0.20 -7.66
CA HIS A 239 5.12 0.57 -7.92
C HIS A 239 5.39 2.08 -7.88
N PHE A 240 6.04 2.57 -6.81
CA PHE A 240 6.44 3.99 -6.71
C PHE A 240 7.47 4.38 -7.77
N TRP A 241 8.45 3.51 -8.01
CA TRP A 241 9.44 3.73 -9.06
C TRP A 241 8.78 3.90 -10.44
N ARG A 242 7.79 3.06 -10.78
CA ARG A 242 7.03 3.18 -12.03
C ARG A 242 6.24 4.48 -12.11
N ILE A 243 5.54 4.87 -11.04
CA ILE A 243 4.85 6.18 -11.00
C ILE A 243 5.82 7.32 -11.35
N ARG A 244 7.04 7.29 -10.80
CA ARG A 244 8.06 8.31 -11.09
C ARG A 244 8.57 8.24 -12.53
N LYS A 245 8.78 7.04 -13.07
CA LYS A 245 9.25 6.84 -14.46
C LYS A 245 8.20 7.19 -15.49
N ASP A 246 6.92 7.03 -15.17
CA ASP A 246 5.79 7.29 -16.06
C ASP A 246 5.32 8.77 -16.04
N GLY A 247 6.16 9.66 -15.48
CA GLY A 247 5.90 11.10 -15.43
C GLY A 247 5.00 11.56 -14.28
N GLY A 248 4.86 10.74 -13.23
CA GLY A 248 4.04 11.01 -12.06
C GLY A 248 2.59 10.55 -12.22
N LEU A 249 1.72 11.11 -11.38
CA LEU A 249 0.30 10.79 -11.36
C LEU A 249 -0.38 11.17 -12.68
N ALA A 250 -1.38 10.39 -13.08
CA ALA A 250 -2.18 10.66 -14.26
C ALA A 250 -2.88 12.03 -14.15
N ARG A 251 -3.01 12.71 -15.29
CA ARG A 251 -3.58 14.05 -15.41
C ARG A 251 -4.30 14.19 -16.76
N PRO A 252 -5.30 15.10 -16.84
CA PRO A 252 -5.93 15.47 -18.10
C PRO A 252 -4.90 15.93 -19.13
N ALA A 253 -5.18 15.70 -20.41
CA ALA A 253 -4.36 16.22 -21.49
C ALA A 253 -4.36 17.76 -21.44
N GLU A 254 -3.17 18.36 -21.46
CA GLU A 254 -3.08 19.81 -21.57
C GLU A 254 -3.50 20.23 -22.99
N PRO A 255 -4.29 21.32 -23.13
CA PRO A 255 -4.56 21.89 -24.44
C PRO A 255 -3.22 22.30 -25.06
N VAL A 256 -2.96 21.84 -26.28
CA VAL A 256 -1.78 22.26 -27.05
C VAL A 256 -1.91 23.76 -27.25
N ARG A 257 -1.14 24.55 -26.50
CA ARG A 257 -0.91 25.94 -26.86
C ARG A 257 0.02 25.94 -28.06
N ASP A 258 -0.31 26.73 -29.08
CA ASP A 258 0.56 27.00 -30.22
C ASP A 258 1.81 27.75 -29.75
N VAL A 259 2.74 27.02 -29.14
CA VAL A 259 4.06 27.55 -28.82
C VAL A 259 4.81 27.55 -30.14
N ALA A 260 5.13 28.74 -30.67
CA ALA A 260 5.95 28.90 -31.85
C ALA A 260 7.18 27.99 -31.75
N PRO A 261 7.54 27.23 -32.79
CA PRO A 261 8.65 26.30 -32.74
C PRO A 261 9.92 27.08 -32.38
N VAL A 262 10.45 26.82 -31.18
CA VAL A 262 11.76 27.35 -30.79
C VAL A 262 12.80 26.60 -31.61
N THR A 263 13.17 27.16 -32.76
CA THR A 263 14.32 26.74 -33.57
C THR A 263 15.60 26.98 -32.77
N ARG A 264 15.99 26.01 -31.94
CA ARG A 264 17.34 25.99 -31.37
C ARG A 264 18.31 25.48 -32.44
N PRO A 265 19.44 26.16 -32.71
CA PRO A 265 20.48 25.61 -33.56
C PRO A 265 20.97 24.29 -32.95
N ARG A 266 21.10 23.25 -33.77
CA ARG A 266 21.65 21.95 -33.38
C ARG A 266 23.09 22.14 -32.92
N LEU A 267 23.33 22.24 -31.61
CA LEU A 267 24.68 22.06 -31.08
C LEU A 267 25.01 20.56 -31.11
N ILE A 268 25.93 20.19 -31.99
CA ILE A 268 26.55 18.86 -32.00
C ILE A 268 27.61 18.87 -30.89
N GLY A 269 27.28 18.29 -29.73
CA GLY A 269 28.27 17.99 -28.70
C GLY A 269 29.08 16.75 -29.08
N VAL A 270 30.36 16.71 -28.69
CA VAL A 270 31.34 15.66 -29.04
C VAL A 270 30.96 14.25 -28.51
N GLN A 271 29.91 14.11 -27.70
CA GLN A 271 29.29 12.80 -27.38
C GLN A 271 28.19 12.44 -28.39
N GLY A 272 28.59 12.08 -29.60
CA GLY A 272 27.74 11.75 -30.73
C GLY A 272 27.08 10.35 -30.74
N PHE A 273 26.99 9.64 -29.61
CA PHE A 273 26.51 8.24 -29.58
C PHE A 273 25.14 8.00 -28.96
N VAL A 274 24.43 9.02 -28.47
CA VAL A 274 23.07 8.84 -27.96
C VAL A 274 22.07 9.38 -28.98
N ARG A 275 21.65 8.52 -29.91
CA ARG A 275 20.47 8.76 -30.76
C ARG A 275 19.22 8.32 -29.99
N GLY A 276 18.51 9.29 -29.47
CA GLY A 276 17.17 9.18 -28.91
C GLY A 276 16.61 10.59 -28.70
N PRO A 277 15.29 10.78 -28.60
CA PRO A 277 14.78 12.06 -28.15
C PRO A 277 15.34 12.32 -26.75
N PHE A 278 16.31 13.23 -26.64
CA PHE A 278 16.67 13.77 -25.33
C PHE A 278 15.37 14.21 -24.68
N THR A 279 15.03 13.60 -23.54
CA THR A 279 13.95 14.07 -22.68
C THR A 279 14.30 15.49 -22.25
N LYS A 280 13.82 16.46 -23.04
CA LYS A 280 13.65 17.89 -22.78
C LYS A 280 14.28 18.39 -21.48
N ILE A 281 15.57 18.72 -21.50
CA ILE A 281 16.09 19.73 -20.56
C ILE A 281 15.65 21.08 -21.11
N GLY A 282 14.58 21.64 -20.54
CA GLY A 282 14.10 22.99 -20.85
C GLY A 282 12.72 23.11 -21.48
N ASN A 283 11.91 22.05 -21.50
CA ASN A 283 10.46 22.17 -21.66
C ASN A 283 9.82 21.60 -20.39
N THR A 284 9.91 22.36 -19.29
CA THR A 284 9.03 22.08 -18.14
C THR A 284 7.60 22.19 -18.65
N PRO A 285 6.73 21.20 -18.42
CA PRO A 285 5.30 21.39 -18.63
C PRO A 285 4.89 22.69 -17.94
N ASP A 286 4.12 23.53 -18.64
CA ASP A 286 3.46 24.66 -18.02
C ASP A 286 2.71 24.13 -16.77
N ASN A 287 2.67 24.92 -15.69
CA ASN A 287 1.91 24.57 -14.47
C ASN A 287 2.51 23.48 -13.53
N THR A 288 3.85 23.38 -13.44
CA THR A 288 4.54 22.59 -12.39
C THR A 288 5.01 23.46 -11.22
N VAL A 289 5.07 22.88 -10.03
CA VAL A 289 5.61 23.49 -8.79
C VAL A 289 6.69 22.59 -8.20
N TYR A 290 7.60 23.16 -7.41
CA TYR A 290 8.59 22.36 -6.69
C TYR A 290 7.88 21.44 -5.69
N ALA A 291 8.35 20.20 -5.58
CA ALA A 291 7.79 19.27 -4.59
C ALA A 291 8.03 19.77 -3.16
N TRP A 292 9.19 20.38 -2.91
CA TRP A 292 9.43 21.10 -1.67
C TRP A 292 8.88 22.54 -1.74
N PRO A 293 8.08 23.00 -0.74
CA PRO A 293 7.54 22.24 0.39
C PRO A 293 6.16 21.61 0.11
N HIS A 294 5.54 21.90 -1.04
CA HIS A 294 4.12 21.66 -1.31
C HIS A 294 3.71 20.18 -1.23
N LEU A 295 4.42 19.29 -1.92
CA LEU A 295 4.15 17.86 -1.90
C LEU A 295 4.43 17.28 -0.51
N PHE A 296 5.54 17.69 0.11
CA PHE A 296 5.95 17.18 1.42
C PHE A 296 4.93 17.50 2.50
N ILE A 297 4.40 18.73 2.52
CA ILE A 297 3.32 19.12 3.45
C ILE A 297 2.07 18.29 3.21
N ALA A 298 1.69 18.04 1.95
CA ALA A 298 0.53 17.22 1.63
C ALA A 298 0.72 15.76 2.09
N GLU A 299 1.91 15.19 1.86
CA GLU A 299 2.26 13.83 2.32
C GLU A 299 2.28 13.74 3.85
N LEU A 300 2.89 14.71 4.53
CA LEU A 300 2.92 14.78 5.99
C LEU A 300 1.50 14.90 6.56
N PHE A 301 0.65 15.71 5.95
CA PHE A 301 -0.75 15.83 6.35
C PHE A 301 -1.48 14.48 6.23
N VAL A 302 -1.32 13.77 5.10
CA VAL A 302 -1.91 12.45 4.90
C VAL A 302 -1.38 11.44 5.91
N PHE A 303 -0.07 11.47 6.22
CA PHE A 303 0.54 10.62 7.24
C PHE A 303 -0.07 10.87 8.62
N VAL A 304 -0.09 12.13 9.07
CA VAL A 304 -0.63 12.51 10.38
C VAL A 304 -2.11 12.15 10.49
N LEU A 305 -2.89 12.39 9.43
CA LEU A 305 -4.30 12.01 9.40
C LEU A 305 -4.49 10.49 9.50
N THR A 306 -3.71 9.72 8.73
CA THR A 306 -3.77 8.25 8.75
C THR A 306 -3.42 7.71 10.14
N LEU A 307 -2.33 8.23 10.73
CA LEU A 307 -1.90 7.85 12.07
C LEU A 307 -2.96 8.25 13.11
N ALA A 308 -3.50 9.46 13.05
CA ALA A 308 -4.53 9.92 13.98
C ALA A 308 -5.79 9.03 13.94
N VAL A 309 -6.27 8.68 12.75
CA VAL A 309 -7.44 7.78 12.59
C VAL A 309 -7.14 6.42 13.22
N VAL A 310 -5.99 5.83 12.92
CA VAL A 310 -5.59 4.54 13.48
C VAL A 310 -5.46 4.61 15.00
N LEU A 311 -4.83 5.66 15.54
CA LEU A 311 -4.65 5.85 16.98
C LEU A 311 -6.00 6.00 17.69
N VAL A 312 -6.89 6.86 17.18
CA VAL A 312 -8.24 7.05 17.73
C VAL A 312 -8.99 5.72 17.72
N MET A 313 -9.02 5.02 16.58
CA MET A 313 -9.66 3.71 16.52
C MET A 313 -9.10 2.72 17.53
N SER A 314 -7.77 2.73 17.74
CA SER A 314 -7.09 1.77 18.62
C SER A 314 -7.29 2.05 20.11
N ILE A 315 -7.53 3.31 20.47
CA ILE A 315 -7.76 3.74 21.85
C ILE A 315 -9.22 3.50 22.26
N PHE A 316 -10.16 3.75 21.35
CA PHE A 316 -11.59 3.73 21.69
C PHE A 316 -12.28 2.40 21.38
N PHE A 317 -11.73 1.56 20.50
CA PHE A 317 -12.35 0.31 20.09
C PHE A 317 -11.39 -0.85 20.29
N ASP A 318 -11.78 -1.79 21.14
CA ASP A 318 -11.00 -3.01 21.33
C ASP A 318 -11.20 -3.99 20.18
N ALA A 319 -10.09 -4.54 19.69
CA ALA A 319 -10.14 -5.58 18.69
C ALA A 319 -10.76 -6.85 19.29
N PRO A 320 -11.77 -7.45 18.64
CA PRO A 320 -12.43 -8.65 19.13
C PRO A 320 -11.43 -9.81 19.23
N LEU A 321 -11.65 -10.69 20.20
CA LEU A 321 -10.95 -11.98 20.38
C LEU A 321 -12.04 -12.92 20.87
N GLU A 322 -12.27 -13.98 20.12
CA GLU A 322 -13.26 -14.99 20.46
C GLU A 322 -12.74 -15.94 21.54
N GLU A 323 -13.59 -16.86 21.97
CA GLU A 323 -13.21 -17.96 22.85
C GLU A 323 -12.09 -18.84 22.27
N PRO A 324 -11.33 -19.55 23.12
CA PRO A 324 -10.32 -20.49 22.66
C PRO A 324 -10.94 -21.57 21.76
N VAL A 325 -10.14 -22.07 20.82
CA VAL A 325 -10.61 -23.04 19.82
C VAL A 325 -11.22 -24.27 20.47
N ASN A 326 -12.46 -24.56 20.07
CA ASN A 326 -13.18 -25.78 20.36
C ASN A 326 -13.63 -26.42 19.04
N MET A 327 -12.86 -27.41 18.59
CA MET A 327 -13.09 -28.10 17.31
C MET A 327 -14.43 -28.84 17.25
N THR A 328 -15.01 -29.17 18.41
CA THR A 328 -16.29 -29.91 18.48
C THR A 328 -17.52 -29.00 18.43
N HIS A 329 -17.34 -27.68 18.61
CA HIS A 329 -18.44 -26.72 18.64
C HIS A 329 -18.10 -25.52 17.73
N PRO A 330 -18.35 -25.63 16.41
CA PRO A 330 -18.19 -24.50 15.50
C PRO A 330 -19.13 -23.35 15.85
N PRO A 331 -18.69 -22.08 15.77
CA PRO A 331 -19.57 -20.94 16.01
C PRO A 331 -20.67 -20.87 14.95
N ASN A 332 -21.89 -20.55 15.36
CA ASN A 332 -23.03 -20.38 14.46
C ASN A 332 -23.76 -19.05 14.78
N PRO A 333 -23.77 -18.06 13.88
CA PRO A 333 -23.18 -18.07 12.54
C PRO A 333 -21.68 -17.70 12.53
N ALA A 334 -20.84 -18.49 11.86
CA ALA A 334 -19.45 -18.13 11.60
C ALA A 334 -19.36 -17.06 10.48
N LYS A 335 -18.86 -15.86 10.80
CA LYS A 335 -18.74 -14.74 9.85
C LYS A 335 -17.27 -14.42 9.57
N ALA A 336 -16.87 -14.48 8.30
CA ALA A 336 -15.57 -14.01 7.84
C ALA A 336 -15.43 -12.50 8.08
N PRO A 337 -14.19 -11.96 8.04
CA PRO A 337 -13.99 -10.51 8.02
C PRO A 337 -14.85 -9.83 6.96
N TRP A 338 -15.27 -8.59 7.21
CA TRP A 338 -16.23 -7.89 6.36
C TRP A 338 -15.86 -7.88 4.87
N TYR A 339 -14.57 -7.78 4.55
CA TYR A 339 -14.05 -7.79 3.17
C TYR A 339 -14.03 -9.16 2.49
N PHE A 340 -14.32 -10.24 3.23
CA PHE A 340 -14.48 -11.61 2.73
C PHE A 340 -15.92 -12.12 2.81
N LEU A 341 -16.84 -11.40 3.45
CA LEU A 341 -18.23 -11.85 3.59
C LEU A 341 -18.88 -12.12 2.24
N GLY A 342 -18.70 -11.25 1.24
CA GLY A 342 -19.25 -11.49 -0.09
C GLY A 342 -18.71 -12.77 -0.75
N LEU A 343 -17.43 -13.08 -0.54
CA LEU A 343 -16.84 -14.34 -1.01
C LEU A 343 -17.43 -15.54 -0.25
N GLN A 344 -17.55 -15.42 1.08
CA GLN A 344 -18.12 -16.46 1.92
C GLN A 344 -19.58 -16.78 1.54
N GLU A 345 -20.36 -15.76 1.18
CA GLU A 345 -21.73 -15.96 0.68
C GLU A 345 -21.75 -16.71 -0.64
N MET A 346 -20.88 -16.37 -1.60
CA MET A 346 -20.84 -17.13 -2.85
C MET A 346 -20.40 -18.59 -2.64
N VAL A 347 -19.46 -18.83 -1.71
CA VAL A 347 -18.96 -20.16 -1.36
C VAL A 347 -20.04 -21.04 -0.72
N SER A 348 -20.99 -20.46 0.03
CA SER A 348 -22.07 -21.22 0.66
C SER A 348 -23.00 -21.89 -0.36
N TYR A 349 -23.14 -21.30 -1.56
CA TYR A 349 -23.88 -21.88 -2.68
C TYR A 349 -23.04 -22.80 -3.55
N SER A 350 -21.81 -22.40 -3.87
CA SER A 350 -20.88 -23.21 -4.66
C SER A 350 -19.44 -22.91 -4.29
N ALA A 351 -18.76 -23.88 -3.67
CA ALA A 351 -17.39 -23.69 -3.24
C ALA A 351 -16.43 -23.37 -4.40
N PHE A 352 -16.60 -24.04 -5.54
CA PHE A 352 -15.79 -23.76 -6.73
C PHE A 352 -16.09 -22.37 -7.31
N TRP A 353 -17.36 -22.07 -7.65
CA TRP A 353 -17.69 -20.81 -8.30
C TRP A 353 -17.50 -19.61 -7.37
N GLY A 354 -17.89 -19.73 -6.11
CA GLY A 354 -17.74 -18.65 -5.15
C GLY A 354 -16.33 -18.44 -4.64
N GLY A 355 -15.55 -19.52 -4.50
CA GLY A 355 -14.20 -19.46 -3.96
C GLY A 355 -13.09 -19.25 -4.99
N VAL A 356 -13.25 -19.81 -6.20
CA VAL A 356 -12.19 -19.83 -7.22
C VAL A 356 -12.65 -19.23 -8.54
N GLY A 357 -13.80 -19.66 -9.07
CA GLY A 357 -14.28 -19.27 -10.40
C GLY A 357 -14.56 -17.78 -10.54
N ILE A 358 -15.55 -17.26 -9.81
CA ILE A 358 -15.97 -15.85 -9.87
C ILE A 358 -14.83 -14.92 -9.43
N PRO A 359 -14.17 -15.12 -8.27
CA PRO A 359 -13.02 -14.29 -7.89
C PRO A 359 -11.89 -14.33 -8.92
N GLY A 360 -11.58 -15.50 -9.50
CA GLY A 360 -10.57 -15.66 -10.53
C GLY A 360 -10.90 -14.88 -11.81
N LEU A 361 -12.16 -14.93 -12.26
CA LEU A 361 -12.65 -14.13 -13.39
C LEU A 361 -12.60 -12.63 -13.09
N MET A 362 -12.92 -12.21 -11.87
CA MET A 362 -12.83 -10.81 -11.44
C MET A 362 -11.39 -10.30 -11.50
N VAL A 363 -10.44 -11.08 -10.96
CA VAL A 363 -9.01 -10.75 -11.02
C VAL A 363 -8.54 -10.69 -12.48
N LEU A 364 -8.94 -11.65 -13.31
CA LEU A 364 -8.59 -11.67 -14.73
C LEU A 364 -9.13 -10.43 -15.46
N ALA A 365 -10.38 -10.04 -15.18
CA ALA A 365 -10.98 -8.85 -15.74
C ALA A 365 -10.21 -7.57 -15.35
N LEU A 366 -9.79 -7.46 -14.08
CA LEU A 366 -8.94 -6.35 -13.63
C LEU A 366 -7.59 -6.35 -14.33
N LEU A 367 -6.92 -7.50 -14.47
CA LEU A 367 -5.62 -7.61 -15.14
C LEU A 367 -5.69 -7.22 -16.63
N ILE A 368 -6.79 -7.59 -17.29
CA ILE A 368 -6.99 -7.35 -18.72
C ILE A 368 -7.53 -5.94 -19.01
N ALA A 369 -8.20 -5.30 -18.06
CA ALA A 369 -8.80 -3.96 -18.19
C ALA A 369 -7.93 -2.91 -18.90
N PRO A 370 -6.64 -2.69 -18.54
CA PRO A 370 -5.79 -1.69 -19.21
C PRO A 370 -5.52 -2.01 -20.69
N TYR A 371 -5.58 -3.28 -21.09
CA TYR A 371 -5.28 -3.72 -22.45
C TYR A 371 -6.50 -3.64 -23.37
N LEU A 372 -7.71 -3.69 -22.79
CA LEU A 372 -8.98 -3.45 -23.49
C LEU A 372 -9.31 -1.96 -23.58
N ASP A 373 -9.11 -1.20 -22.49
CA ASP A 373 -9.41 0.23 -22.46
C ASP A 373 -8.22 1.08 -22.96
N ARG A 374 -8.04 1.12 -24.28
CA ARG A 374 -6.94 1.83 -24.95
C ARG A 374 -7.20 3.32 -25.23
N GLY A 375 -8.35 3.85 -24.81
CA GLY A 375 -8.68 5.27 -25.01
C GLY A 375 -7.70 6.18 -24.25
N THR A 376 -7.42 7.37 -24.77
CA THR A 376 -6.57 8.37 -24.09
C THR A 376 -7.37 9.53 -23.50
N LYS A 377 -8.55 9.82 -24.06
CA LYS A 377 -9.46 10.88 -23.62
C LYS A 377 -10.05 10.60 -22.23
N GLY A 378 -10.16 11.64 -21.39
CA GLY A 378 -10.70 11.53 -20.03
C GLY A 378 -9.77 10.90 -19.00
N THR A 379 -8.49 10.71 -19.32
CA THR A 379 -7.49 10.18 -18.38
C THR A 379 -7.17 11.22 -17.30
N GLY A 380 -7.21 10.84 -16.02
CA GLY A 380 -7.03 11.76 -14.90
C GLY A 380 -8.29 12.55 -14.53
N GLU A 381 -9.43 12.26 -15.16
CA GLU A 381 -10.72 12.89 -14.87
C GLU A 381 -11.67 11.88 -14.24
N TRP A 382 -12.34 12.28 -13.15
CA TRP A 382 -13.37 11.46 -12.54
C TRP A 382 -14.57 11.29 -13.47
N PHE A 383 -15.02 10.05 -13.65
CA PHE A 383 -16.24 9.72 -14.39
C PHE A 383 -16.30 10.30 -15.82
N ALA A 384 -15.18 10.28 -16.54
CA ALA A 384 -15.10 10.75 -17.91
C ALA A 384 -16.20 10.16 -18.81
N LYS A 385 -16.83 11.00 -19.64
CA LYS A 385 -17.98 10.62 -20.49
C LYS A 385 -17.61 9.55 -21.52
N GLU A 386 -16.36 9.56 -21.98
CA GLU A 386 -15.80 8.58 -22.91
C GLU A 386 -15.69 7.17 -22.31
N ARG A 387 -15.87 7.06 -20.99
CA ARG A 387 -15.73 5.82 -20.21
C ARG A 387 -17.03 5.40 -19.53
N LEU A 388 -18.18 5.94 -19.96
CA LEU A 388 -19.48 5.65 -19.33
C LEU A 388 -19.72 4.15 -19.17
N LEU A 389 -19.53 3.34 -20.23
CA LEU A 389 -19.73 1.88 -20.13
C LEU A 389 -18.79 1.24 -19.10
N ALA A 390 -17.49 1.51 -19.17
CA ALA A 390 -16.51 0.94 -18.25
C ALA A 390 -16.77 1.38 -16.79
N ASN A 391 -17.08 2.66 -16.58
CA ASN A 391 -17.39 3.21 -15.27
C ASN A 391 -18.69 2.62 -14.71
N THR A 392 -19.74 2.46 -15.52
CA THR A 392 -21.00 1.85 -15.10
C THR A 392 -20.81 0.39 -14.73
N LEU A 393 -20.12 -0.40 -15.55
CA LEU A 393 -19.84 -1.81 -15.26
C LEU A 393 -19.05 -1.98 -13.96
N PHE A 394 -18.00 -1.18 -13.77
CA PHE A 394 -17.18 -1.23 -12.56
C PHE A 394 -17.94 -0.72 -11.32
N LEU A 395 -18.78 0.32 -11.47
CA LEU A 395 -19.62 0.81 -10.38
C LEU A 395 -20.65 -0.23 -9.96
N THR A 396 -21.36 -0.84 -10.91
CA THR A 396 -22.30 -1.94 -10.64
C THR A 396 -21.59 -3.08 -9.92
N PHE A 397 -20.39 -3.45 -10.36
CA PHE A 397 -19.57 -4.45 -9.69
C PHE A 397 -19.21 -4.06 -8.26
N ALA A 398 -18.72 -2.83 -8.03
CA ALA A 398 -18.37 -2.36 -6.70
C ALA A 398 -19.58 -2.31 -5.76
N LEU A 399 -20.74 -1.87 -6.27
CA LEU A 399 -21.99 -1.86 -5.52
C LEU A 399 -22.47 -3.26 -5.19
N LEU A 400 -22.39 -4.21 -6.14
CA LEU A 400 -22.74 -5.61 -5.88
C LEU A 400 -21.86 -6.19 -4.76
N ASN A 401 -20.55 -5.92 -4.77
CA ASN A 401 -19.68 -6.35 -3.68
C ASN A 401 -20.12 -5.75 -2.33
N ILE A 402 -20.44 -4.45 -2.28
CA ILE A 402 -20.94 -3.81 -1.05
C ILE A 402 -22.26 -4.44 -0.60
N ILE A 403 -23.21 -4.68 -1.51
CA ILE A 403 -24.48 -5.34 -1.21
C ILE A 403 -24.24 -6.72 -0.62
N MET A 404 -23.35 -7.52 -1.22
CA MET A 404 -22.99 -8.84 -0.70
C MET A 404 -22.35 -8.78 0.69
N ILE A 405 -21.54 -7.75 0.97
CA ILE A 405 -20.98 -7.51 2.31
C ILE A 405 -22.10 -7.20 3.31
N VAL A 406 -23.04 -6.31 2.96
CA VAL A 406 -24.20 -5.98 3.82
C VAL A 406 -25.05 -7.21 4.07
N ILE A 407 -25.36 -7.97 3.02
CA ILE A 407 -26.11 -9.23 3.13
C ILE A 407 -25.40 -10.21 4.07
N GLY A 408 -24.11 -10.50 3.84
CA GLY A 408 -23.36 -11.41 4.70
C GLY A 408 -23.17 -10.90 6.14
N THR A 409 -23.26 -9.58 6.36
CA THR A 409 -23.16 -8.98 7.68
C THR A 409 -24.46 -9.17 8.48
N PHE A 410 -25.60 -8.92 7.86
CA PHE A 410 -26.88 -8.78 8.57
C PHE A 410 -27.88 -9.91 8.32
N PHE A 411 -27.76 -10.69 7.25
CA PHE A 411 -28.80 -11.64 6.80
C PHE A 411 -28.28 -13.08 6.69
N ARG A 412 -27.42 -13.49 7.63
CA ARG A 412 -26.73 -14.80 7.62
C ARG A 412 -27.30 -15.82 8.62
N GLY A 413 -28.45 -15.53 9.25
CA GLY A 413 -29.07 -16.49 10.16
C GLY A 413 -29.85 -17.59 9.42
N PRO A 414 -30.34 -18.61 10.15
CA PRO A 414 -31.35 -19.55 9.65
C PRO A 414 -32.42 -18.85 8.78
N ASN A 415 -32.67 -19.35 7.57
CA ASN A 415 -33.63 -18.76 6.62
C ASN A 415 -33.38 -17.29 6.23
N TRP A 416 -32.12 -16.82 6.24
CA TRP A 416 -31.77 -15.41 5.96
C TRP A 416 -32.37 -14.43 6.97
N GLU A 417 -32.65 -14.90 8.18
CA GLU A 417 -33.11 -14.00 9.24
C GLU A 417 -32.07 -12.93 9.55
N PHE A 418 -32.56 -11.77 9.99
CA PHE A 418 -31.72 -10.68 10.42
C PHE A 418 -30.97 -11.10 11.69
N VAL A 419 -29.63 -11.08 11.62
CA VAL A 419 -28.76 -11.35 12.74
C VAL A 419 -27.90 -10.11 12.97
N SER A 420 -28.12 -9.46 14.12
CA SER A 420 -27.26 -8.38 14.59
C SER A 420 -25.78 -8.85 14.58
N PRO A 421 -24.85 -8.06 14.02
CA PRO A 421 -23.43 -8.35 14.13
C PRO A 421 -22.85 -8.03 15.52
N TRP A 422 -23.68 -7.51 16.43
CA TRP A 422 -23.38 -7.16 17.82
C TRP A 422 -24.20 -7.99 18.78
#